data_AF-A0A839ERG8-F1
#
_entry.id   AF-A0A839ERG8-F1
#
_cell.length_a   1.000
_cell.length_b   1.000
_cell.length_c   1.000
_cell.angle_alpha   90.00
_cell.angle_beta   90.00
_cell.angle_gamma   90.00
#
_symmetry.space_group_name_H-M   'P 1'
#
loop_
_entity.id
_entity.type
_entity.pdbx_description
1 polymer ?
#
loop_
_entity_poly.entity_id
_entity_poly.type
_entity_poly.pdbx_seq_one_letter_code
_entity_poly.pdbx_strand_id
1 'polypeptide(L)'
;MNRAALYAALAAVSAMGTAHAERFTYHGQLQDAGAAANGRYDLRLTLYSSAQGGAALAAPVDLYGVDVRDGSFSAQADFGTLSGLDAQAWLEVALRPAGGGGYARLDGRSPVAPDTNACPGAWSIDGNAANPANSYFGTADAQDVLMKANGTLFLTAPSAAGGAVGLSNASVSGAGLHSTALGFAYAAQGYASISGGYSAGALHDGSIVWGDKPSTAHEINDSAANQFIVQANGGVGINTSHAEGGTAPLDATMTVALPSSATGTALASIKLRGTESTTTAVTFGGLENLLGSGHPLLSIVGHNADDTDRTYATFTQNRVSLLGSTTAGAFSVGSDASSGNGAYLTTGGTWTNASSRSFKDGFAAVNVEGVLEKLVALPVQTWFYKQAHAEGLHMGPVAEDFAGAFGLGNDDKHVGTVDESGVAFAAIQGLNRKVESRDDALERENATLRSRLDALNARLEKLEQRGEQ
;
A
#
# COMPACT_ATOMS: atom_id res chain seq x y z
N MET A 1 -4.71 80.78 -59.65
CA MET A 1 -3.40 80.60 -60.32
C MET A 1 -2.37 80.32 -59.25
N ASN A 2 -1.70 79.15 -59.32
CA ASN A 2 -0.41 78.80 -58.70
C ASN A 2 -0.27 78.91 -57.17
N ARG A 3 0.35 77.99 -56.42
CA ARG A 3 1.02 76.70 -56.63
C ARG A 3 1.50 76.25 -55.24
N ALA A 4 1.68 74.95 -55.08
CA ALA A 4 2.61 74.28 -54.15
C ALA A 4 2.19 74.11 -52.67
N ALA A 5 1.70 72.90 -52.41
CA ALA A 5 1.82 72.21 -51.13
C ALA A 5 3.29 72.00 -50.77
N LEU A 6 3.62 72.15 -49.48
CA LEU A 6 4.87 71.67 -48.91
C LEU A 6 4.54 70.88 -47.64
N TYR A 7 4.41 69.56 -47.80
CA TYR A 7 4.41 68.61 -46.70
C TYR A 7 5.87 68.38 -46.29
N ALA A 8 6.21 68.74 -45.05
CA ALA A 8 7.50 68.40 -44.45
C ALA A 8 7.54 66.88 -44.20
N ALA A 9 8.31 66.18 -45.02
CA ALA A 9 8.59 64.76 -44.85
C ALA A 9 9.61 64.56 -43.73
N LEU A 10 9.21 63.72 -42.77
CA LEU A 10 9.99 63.20 -41.66
C LEU A 10 11.21 62.42 -42.20
N ALA A 11 12.41 62.99 -42.06
CA ALA A 11 13.65 62.26 -42.31
C ALA A 11 13.98 61.35 -41.12
N ALA A 12 13.39 60.17 -41.08
CA ALA A 12 13.95 59.06 -40.32
C ALA A 12 15.18 58.56 -41.09
N VAL A 13 16.38 58.91 -40.60
CA VAL A 13 17.61 58.25 -41.03
C VAL A 13 17.54 56.82 -40.49
N SER A 14 17.05 55.90 -41.32
CA SER A 14 17.30 54.48 -41.13
C SER A 14 18.81 54.28 -41.34
N ALA A 15 19.54 54.13 -40.24
CA ALA A 15 20.85 53.50 -40.27
C ALA A 15 20.64 52.07 -40.78
N MET A 16 20.82 51.86 -42.09
CA MET A 16 20.99 50.51 -42.62
C MET A 16 22.27 49.99 -42.00
N GLY A 17 22.15 49.12 -40.99
CA GLY A 17 23.27 48.36 -40.50
C GLY A 17 23.86 47.58 -41.67
N THR A 18 25.13 47.79 -41.96
CA THR A 18 25.87 46.94 -42.89
C THR A 18 25.94 45.56 -42.26
N ALA A 19 25.16 44.61 -42.77
CA ALA A 19 25.32 43.20 -42.44
C ALA A 19 26.69 42.75 -42.96
N HIS A 20 27.61 42.45 -42.06
CA HIS A 20 28.85 41.77 -42.38
C HIS A 20 28.56 40.27 -42.28
N ALA A 21 28.88 39.48 -43.30
CA ALA A 21 29.02 38.05 -43.06
C ALA A 21 30.29 37.90 -42.21
N GLU A 22 30.18 37.58 -40.93
CA GLU A 22 31.34 37.08 -40.18
C GLU A 22 31.81 35.77 -40.85
N ARG A 23 33.10 35.45 -40.70
CA ARG A 23 33.64 34.15 -41.14
C ARG A 23 32.73 33.03 -40.64
N PHE A 24 32.28 32.18 -41.55
CA PHE A 24 31.46 31.02 -41.19
C PHE A 24 32.19 29.73 -41.57
N THR A 25 31.95 28.68 -40.79
CA THR A 25 32.44 27.34 -41.10
C THR A 25 31.46 26.68 -42.07
N TYR A 26 31.93 26.39 -43.27
CA TYR A 26 31.20 25.68 -44.30
C TYR A 26 31.48 24.18 -44.19
N HIS A 27 30.44 23.42 -43.82
CA HIS A 27 30.45 21.97 -43.79
C HIS A 27 29.65 21.40 -44.95
N GLY A 28 30.10 20.29 -45.52
CA GLY A 28 29.36 19.60 -46.57
C GLY A 28 29.78 18.16 -46.75
N GLN A 29 28.98 17.45 -47.56
CA GLN A 29 29.33 16.13 -48.06
C GLN A 29 29.54 16.17 -49.57
N LEU A 30 30.61 15.52 -50.03
CA LEU A 30 30.98 15.37 -51.41
C LEU A 30 30.95 13.90 -51.78
N GLN A 31 30.25 13.60 -52.86
CA GLN A 31 30.27 12.30 -53.50
C GLN A 31 30.89 12.45 -54.89
N ASP A 32 31.72 11.49 -55.28
CA ASP A 32 32.24 11.36 -56.63
C ASP A 32 31.72 10.04 -57.22
N ALA A 33 31.02 10.12 -58.35
CA ALA A 33 30.36 8.99 -59.02
C ALA A 33 29.50 8.09 -58.08
N GLY A 34 28.85 8.68 -57.07
CA GLY A 34 27.99 7.97 -56.11
C GLY A 34 28.71 7.30 -54.93
N ALA A 35 30.02 7.48 -54.81
CA ALA A 35 30.82 7.08 -53.65
C ALA A 35 31.29 8.29 -52.84
N ALA A 36 31.52 8.13 -51.54
CA ALA A 36 32.02 9.19 -50.69
C ALA A 36 33.44 9.64 -51.14
N ALA A 37 33.61 10.92 -51.45
CA ALA A 37 34.86 11.45 -51.98
C ALA A 37 35.95 11.49 -50.90
N ASN A 38 37.21 11.29 -51.30
CA ASN A 38 38.38 11.40 -50.44
C ASN A 38 39.50 12.17 -51.14
N GLY A 39 40.26 12.99 -50.40
CA GLY A 39 41.39 13.76 -50.92
C GLY A 39 41.26 15.27 -50.69
N ARG A 40 42.10 16.06 -51.36
CA ARG A 40 42.09 17.52 -51.27
C ARG A 40 41.41 18.14 -52.47
N TYR A 41 40.54 19.11 -52.22
CA TYR A 41 39.77 19.79 -53.24
C TYR A 41 39.89 21.31 -53.10
N ASP A 42 39.95 22.01 -54.22
CA ASP A 42 39.72 23.45 -54.25
C ASP A 42 38.22 23.69 -54.48
N LEU A 43 37.57 24.41 -53.57
CA LEU A 43 36.15 24.78 -53.69
C LEU A 43 36.06 26.25 -54.09
N ARG A 44 35.07 26.56 -54.93
CA ARG A 44 34.68 27.92 -55.30
C ARG A 44 33.23 28.12 -54.94
N LEU A 45 33.00 29.06 -54.04
CA LEU A 45 31.68 29.42 -53.53
C LEU A 45 31.24 30.73 -54.19
N THR A 46 30.05 30.78 -54.79
CA THR A 46 29.51 32.01 -55.40
C THR A 46 28.07 32.22 -54.98
N LEU A 47 27.75 33.41 -54.47
CA LEU A 47 26.38 33.80 -54.14
C LEU A 47 25.69 34.43 -55.35
N TYR A 48 24.44 34.02 -55.61
CA TYR A 48 23.61 34.51 -56.70
C TYR A 48 22.26 35.01 -56.21
N SER A 49 21.65 35.89 -57.01
CA SER A 49 20.32 36.45 -56.73
C SER A 49 19.15 35.50 -57.02
N SER A 50 19.38 34.32 -57.60
CA SER A 50 18.34 33.36 -58.01
C SER A 50 18.85 31.92 -58.03
N ALA A 51 17.94 30.96 -57.82
CA ALA A 51 18.18 29.52 -57.88
C ALA A 51 18.68 29.06 -59.26
N GLN A 52 18.17 29.69 -60.32
CA GLN A 52 18.61 29.50 -61.71
C GLN A 52 18.75 30.87 -62.38
N GLY A 53 19.83 31.09 -63.14
CA GLY A 53 20.17 32.41 -63.66
C GLY A 53 20.52 33.42 -62.55
N GLY A 54 20.29 34.72 -62.76
CA GLY A 54 20.58 35.76 -61.77
C GLY A 54 22.03 36.25 -61.75
N ALA A 55 22.25 37.42 -61.15
CA ALA A 55 23.58 38.03 -61.04
C ALA A 55 24.33 37.47 -59.83
N ALA A 56 25.66 37.38 -59.94
CA ALA A 56 26.50 37.11 -58.78
C ALA A 56 26.42 38.31 -57.82
N LEU A 57 26.10 38.05 -56.56
CA LEU A 57 25.92 39.05 -55.51
C LEU A 57 27.25 39.46 -54.86
N ALA A 58 28.29 38.65 -55.03
CA ALA A 58 29.63 38.88 -54.52
C ALA A 58 30.68 38.24 -55.42
N ALA A 59 31.94 38.63 -55.22
CA ALA A 59 33.07 37.92 -55.83
C ALA A 59 33.12 36.46 -55.32
N PRO A 60 33.47 35.47 -56.17
CA PRO A 60 33.62 34.10 -55.72
C PRO A 60 34.67 33.96 -54.62
N VAL A 61 34.40 33.11 -53.64
CA VAL A 61 35.33 32.74 -52.56
C VAL A 61 35.97 31.41 -52.91
N ASP A 62 37.28 31.42 -53.13
CA ASP A 62 38.07 30.22 -53.39
C ASP A 62 38.67 29.68 -52.08
N LEU A 63 38.37 28.43 -51.78
CA LEU A 63 38.88 27.66 -50.65
C LEU A 63 39.84 26.62 -51.19
N TYR A 64 41.14 26.84 -51.02
CA TYR A 64 42.16 25.96 -51.58
C TYR A 64 42.51 24.79 -50.65
N GLY A 65 42.70 23.61 -51.23
CA GLY A 65 43.23 22.44 -50.53
C GLY A 65 42.38 21.93 -49.35
N VAL A 66 41.05 22.05 -49.44
CA VAL A 66 40.11 21.54 -48.43
C VAL A 66 40.22 20.02 -48.34
N ASP A 67 40.56 19.51 -47.16
CA ASP A 67 40.62 18.08 -46.89
C ASP A 67 39.20 17.50 -46.81
N VAL A 68 38.90 16.52 -47.68
CA VAL A 68 37.66 15.74 -47.71
C VAL A 68 37.98 14.31 -47.27
N ARG A 69 37.28 13.81 -46.24
CA ARG A 69 37.45 12.46 -45.70
C ARG A 69 36.10 11.79 -45.54
N ASP A 70 35.94 10.60 -46.10
CA ASP A 70 34.67 9.85 -46.13
C ASP A 70 33.51 10.74 -46.58
N GLY A 71 33.76 11.53 -47.63
CA GLY A 71 32.83 12.48 -48.22
C GLY A 71 32.65 13.76 -47.41
N SER A 72 33.04 13.83 -46.14
CA SER A 72 32.79 15.02 -45.31
C SER A 72 33.96 16.02 -45.35
N PHE A 73 33.64 17.31 -45.31
CA PHE A 73 34.64 18.39 -45.22
C PHE A 73 34.20 19.54 -44.32
N SER A 74 35.17 20.36 -43.92
CA SER A 74 34.98 21.59 -43.15
C SER A 74 35.98 22.63 -43.62
N ALA A 75 35.51 23.83 -43.99
CA ALA A 75 36.37 24.93 -44.42
C ALA A 75 35.82 26.27 -43.94
N GLN A 76 36.68 27.26 -43.66
CA GLN A 76 36.22 28.61 -43.35
C GLN A 76 35.98 29.40 -44.63
N ALA A 77 34.84 30.06 -44.71
CA ALA A 77 34.45 30.91 -45.84
C ALA A 77 34.05 32.31 -45.35
N ASP A 78 34.31 33.31 -46.19
CA ASP A 78 34.03 34.71 -45.93
C ASP A 78 33.72 35.42 -47.25
N PHE A 79 32.48 35.88 -47.43
CA PHE A 79 32.06 36.63 -48.61
C PHE A 79 32.29 38.15 -48.46
N GLY A 80 32.87 38.59 -47.34
CA GLY A 80 33.05 39.99 -47.01
C GLY A 80 31.72 40.70 -46.75
N THR A 81 31.73 42.02 -46.91
CA THR A 81 30.53 42.84 -46.74
C THR A 81 29.59 42.68 -47.94
N LEU A 82 28.39 42.18 -47.71
CA LEU A 82 27.37 41.96 -48.74
C LEU A 82 26.38 43.13 -48.73
N SER A 83 26.57 44.10 -49.63
CA SER A 83 25.66 45.25 -49.77
C SER A 83 24.49 44.88 -50.67
N GLY A 84 23.26 44.82 -50.12
CA GLY A 84 22.03 44.61 -50.89
C GLY A 84 21.42 43.20 -50.80
N LEU A 85 21.74 42.42 -49.77
CA LEU A 85 21.10 41.13 -49.50
C LEU A 85 19.93 41.35 -48.52
N ASP A 86 18.73 41.51 -49.04
CA ASP A 86 17.53 41.96 -48.32
C ASP A 86 16.56 40.84 -47.93
N ALA A 87 16.71 39.63 -48.50
CA ALA A 87 15.87 38.48 -48.13
C ALA A 87 16.57 37.12 -48.30
N GLN A 88 17.03 36.78 -49.51
CA GLN A 88 17.52 35.44 -49.84
C GLN A 88 18.47 35.46 -51.05
N ALA A 89 19.58 34.74 -50.93
CA ALA A 89 20.57 34.46 -51.97
C ALA A 89 20.66 32.95 -52.23
N TRP A 90 21.47 32.58 -53.22
CA TRP A 90 21.66 31.20 -53.67
C TRP A 90 23.14 30.89 -53.85
N LEU A 91 23.66 29.96 -53.06
CA LEU A 91 25.04 29.49 -53.08
C LEU A 91 25.24 28.44 -54.17
N GLU A 92 26.08 28.76 -55.14
CA GLU A 92 26.66 27.83 -56.09
C GLU A 92 28.01 27.33 -55.56
N VAL A 93 28.22 26.02 -55.66
CA VAL A 93 29.48 25.37 -55.30
C VAL A 93 30.07 24.76 -56.56
N ALA A 94 31.30 25.15 -56.87
CA ALA A 94 32.11 24.47 -57.86
C ALA A 94 33.35 23.90 -57.18
N LEU A 95 33.85 22.76 -57.64
CA LEU A 95 35.03 22.13 -57.06
C LEU A 95 35.94 21.52 -58.11
N ARG A 96 37.20 21.31 -57.74
CA ARG A 96 38.18 20.55 -58.50
C ARG A 96 39.15 19.85 -57.53
N PRO A 97 39.88 18.82 -57.98
CA PRO A 97 41.04 18.33 -57.22
C PRO A 97 42.03 19.47 -56.92
N ALA A 98 42.62 19.47 -55.73
CA ALA A 98 43.53 20.54 -55.32
C ALA A 98 44.75 20.60 -56.24
N GLY A 99 45.05 21.79 -56.76
CA GLY A 99 46.24 22.03 -57.58
C GLY A 99 46.13 21.61 -59.06
N GLY A 100 44.97 21.17 -59.55
CA GLY A 100 44.82 20.83 -60.98
C GLY A 100 43.37 20.60 -61.44
N GLY A 101 43.14 20.72 -62.76
CA GLY A 101 41.81 20.55 -63.36
C GLY A 101 40.96 21.82 -63.43
N GLY A 102 39.88 21.75 -64.21
CA GLY A 102 38.84 22.78 -64.27
C GLY A 102 37.82 22.61 -63.15
N TYR A 103 37.22 23.70 -62.69
CA TYR A 103 36.12 23.64 -61.74
C TYR A 103 34.88 22.99 -62.37
N ALA A 104 34.38 21.93 -61.76
CA ALA A 104 33.07 21.35 -62.05
C ALA A 104 32.04 21.97 -61.10
N ARG A 105 30.92 22.47 -61.65
CA ARG A 105 29.81 22.98 -60.86
C ARG A 105 28.96 21.81 -60.37
N LEU A 106 28.54 21.86 -59.11
CA LEU A 106 27.49 20.96 -58.61
C LEU A 106 26.14 21.39 -59.17
N ASP A 107 25.25 20.41 -59.39
CA ASP A 107 23.92 20.67 -59.91
C ASP A 107 23.05 21.36 -58.85
N GLY A 108 22.44 22.48 -59.25
CA GLY A 108 21.58 23.28 -58.38
C GLY A 108 22.36 24.25 -57.47
N ARG A 109 21.63 25.23 -56.93
CA ARG A 109 22.15 26.18 -55.92
C ARG A 109 21.39 26.01 -54.63
N SER A 110 22.06 26.17 -53.51
CA SER A 110 21.46 26.08 -52.18
C SER A 110 21.00 27.45 -51.71
N PRO A 111 19.79 27.62 -51.15
CA PRO A 111 19.34 28.91 -50.63
C PRO A 111 20.16 29.30 -49.40
N VAL A 112 20.53 30.58 -49.29
CA VAL A 112 21.25 31.18 -48.15
C VAL A 112 20.59 32.52 -47.83
N ALA A 113 20.34 32.82 -46.56
CA ALA A 113 19.77 34.10 -46.13
C ALA A 113 20.73 34.77 -45.13
N PRO A 114 20.78 36.12 -45.08
CA PRO A 114 21.54 36.83 -44.08
C PRO A 114 20.87 36.63 -42.71
N ASP A 115 21.67 36.57 -41.65
CA ASP A 115 21.18 36.48 -40.27
C ASP A 115 20.65 37.84 -39.79
N THR A 116 19.58 38.31 -40.42
CA THR A 116 18.77 39.43 -39.89
C THR A 116 17.55 38.92 -39.14
N ASN A 117 17.32 37.61 -39.19
CA ASN A 117 16.38 36.85 -38.37
C ASN A 117 16.97 35.45 -38.32
N ALA A 118 17.58 35.09 -37.19
CA ALA A 118 17.95 33.72 -36.87
C ALA A 118 16.83 32.81 -37.36
N CYS A 119 17.19 31.83 -38.19
CA CYS A 119 16.26 30.81 -38.66
C CYS A 119 15.42 30.37 -37.44
N PRO A 120 14.08 30.53 -37.41
CA PRO A 120 13.26 30.30 -36.21
C PRO A 120 13.20 28.83 -35.73
N GLY A 121 14.20 28.01 -36.08
CA GLY A 121 14.35 26.62 -35.71
C GLY A 121 15.79 26.10 -35.79
N ALA A 122 16.82 26.93 -35.92
CA ALA A 122 18.20 26.46 -35.84
C ALA A 122 18.64 26.35 -34.37
N TRP A 123 18.80 25.12 -33.90
CA TRP A 123 19.32 24.82 -32.58
C TRP A 123 20.84 24.72 -32.63
N SER A 124 21.54 25.54 -31.85
CA SER A 124 23.00 25.42 -31.66
C SER A 124 23.33 24.46 -30.51
N ILE A 125 24.45 23.74 -30.64
CA ILE A 125 25.05 22.94 -29.55
C ILE A 125 25.79 23.79 -28.51
N ASP A 126 25.93 25.10 -28.76
CA ASP A 126 26.64 26.05 -27.89
C ASP A 126 25.79 26.50 -26.67
N GLY A 127 24.57 25.97 -26.53
CA GLY A 127 23.68 26.21 -25.39
C GLY A 127 22.83 27.49 -25.49
N ASN A 128 22.09 27.80 -24.42
CA ASN A 128 21.00 28.78 -24.45
C ASN A 128 21.43 30.26 -24.29
N ALA A 129 22.73 30.54 -24.14
CA ALA A 129 23.21 31.87 -23.74
C ALA A 129 23.01 32.97 -24.80
N ALA A 130 22.79 32.61 -26.07
CA ALA A 130 22.57 33.53 -27.18
C ALA A 130 21.19 33.36 -27.85
N ASN A 131 20.31 32.54 -27.28
CA ASN A 131 18.99 32.31 -27.87
C ASN A 131 18.08 33.53 -27.64
N PRO A 132 17.40 34.05 -28.69
CA PRO A 132 16.43 35.13 -28.54
C PRO A 132 15.35 34.77 -27.53
N ALA A 133 14.81 35.77 -26.83
CA ALA A 133 13.60 35.58 -26.02
C ALA A 133 12.49 34.99 -26.91
N ASN A 134 11.88 33.88 -26.46
CA ASN A 134 10.92 33.04 -27.21
C ASN A 134 11.51 32.00 -28.18
N SER A 135 12.81 31.71 -28.13
CA SER A 135 13.39 30.52 -28.76
C SER A 135 13.22 29.30 -27.84
N TYR A 136 12.35 28.35 -28.21
CA TYR A 136 12.05 27.14 -27.44
C TYR A 136 11.89 25.91 -28.34
N PHE A 137 11.98 24.71 -27.76
CA PHE A 137 11.60 23.46 -28.46
C PHE A 137 10.10 23.32 -28.44
N GLY A 138 9.46 23.44 -29.59
CA GLY A 138 8.04 23.18 -29.69
C GLY A 138 7.36 24.04 -30.73
N THR A 139 6.06 24.22 -30.57
CA THR A 139 5.25 24.94 -31.54
C THR A 139 4.57 26.15 -30.87
N ALA A 140 4.24 27.18 -31.66
CA ALA A 140 3.51 28.36 -31.20
C ALA A 140 2.01 28.32 -31.54
N ASP A 141 1.58 27.25 -32.20
CA ASP A 141 0.27 27.06 -32.82
C ASP A 141 -0.69 26.23 -31.96
N ALA A 142 -0.38 26.09 -30.66
CA ALA A 142 -1.12 25.23 -29.73
C ALA A 142 -1.30 23.79 -30.24
N GLN A 143 -0.27 23.26 -30.91
CA GLN A 143 -0.17 21.85 -31.29
C GLN A 143 0.85 21.12 -30.41
N ASP A 144 0.71 19.80 -30.33
CA ASP A 144 1.58 18.98 -29.48
C ASP A 144 2.99 18.85 -30.06
N VAL A 145 3.99 18.82 -29.19
CA VAL A 145 5.37 18.52 -29.58
C VAL A 145 5.54 17.00 -29.58
N LEU A 146 5.81 16.43 -30.76
CA LEU A 146 5.94 14.98 -30.94
C LEU A 146 7.38 14.60 -31.25
N MET A 147 7.99 13.76 -30.42
CA MET A 147 9.26 13.11 -30.75
C MET A 147 9.00 11.67 -31.21
N LYS A 148 9.43 11.36 -32.44
CA LYS A 148 9.26 10.06 -33.08
C LYS A 148 10.60 9.46 -33.47
N ALA A 149 10.74 8.15 -33.32
CA ALA A 149 11.88 7.36 -33.82
C ALA A 149 11.33 6.26 -34.73
N ASN A 150 11.80 6.18 -35.98
CA ASN A 150 11.29 5.24 -37.00
C ASN A 150 9.76 5.24 -37.16
N GLY A 151 9.12 6.41 -37.02
CA GLY A 151 7.67 6.56 -37.12
C GLY A 151 6.88 6.28 -35.83
N THR A 152 7.52 5.72 -34.81
CA THR A 152 6.91 5.47 -33.49
C THR A 152 7.05 6.68 -32.59
N LEU A 153 5.93 7.16 -32.02
CA LEU A 153 5.93 8.21 -30.97
C LEU A 153 6.54 7.63 -29.69
N PHE A 154 7.44 8.37 -29.04
CA PHE A 154 7.99 7.97 -27.74
C PHE A 154 8.00 9.07 -26.69
N LEU A 155 7.89 10.34 -27.12
CA LEU A 155 7.70 11.47 -26.21
C LEU A 155 6.70 12.44 -26.83
N THR A 156 5.74 12.88 -26.02
CA THR A 156 4.80 13.95 -26.37
C THR A 156 4.80 15.02 -25.26
N ALA A 157 4.78 16.29 -25.65
CA ALA A 157 4.45 17.41 -24.78
C ALA A 157 3.13 18.02 -25.27
N PRO A 158 1.99 17.75 -24.60
CA PRO A 158 0.69 18.24 -25.01
C PRO A 158 0.58 19.76 -24.87
N SER A 159 0.03 20.39 -25.90
CA SER A 159 -0.20 21.84 -25.96
C SER A 159 -1.27 22.34 -24.99
N ALA A 160 -2.31 21.54 -24.76
CA ALA A 160 -3.47 21.90 -23.93
C ALA A 160 -3.23 21.77 -22.42
N ALA A 161 -2.11 21.16 -22.01
CA ALA A 161 -1.86 20.76 -20.62
C ALA A 161 -0.46 21.18 -20.18
N GLY A 162 -0.26 22.49 -19.92
CA GLY A 162 1.03 23.07 -19.51
C GLY A 162 1.87 22.20 -18.58
N GLY A 163 3.03 21.77 -19.06
CA GLY A 163 3.97 20.95 -18.29
C GLY A 163 3.65 19.46 -18.20
N ALA A 164 2.69 18.95 -18.98
CA ALA A 164 2.46 17.51 -19.12
C ALA A 164 3.52 16.85 -20.02
N VAL A 165 3.91 15.63 -19.68
CA VAL A 165 4.84 14.81 -20.50
C VAL A 165 4.30 13.40 -20.62
N GLY A 166 4.16 12.91 -21.86
CA GLY A 166 3.86 11.52 -22.15
C GLY A 166 5.08 10.78 -22.67
N LEU A 167 5.47 9.70 -22.02
CA LEU A 167 6.52 8.76 -22.44
C LEU A 167 5.86 7.43 -22.82
N SER A 168 5.23 7.40 -24.00
CA SER A 168 4.36 6.30 -24.43
C SER A 168 4.45 6.06 -25.93
N ASN A 169 4.22 4.82 -26.35
CA ASN A 169 4.05 4.45 -27.76
C ASN A 169 2.59 4.63 -28.27
N ALA A 170 1.68 5.07 -27.39
CA ALA A 170 0.30 5.44 -27.68
C ALA A 170 0.04 6.91 -27.33
N SER A 171 -0.96 7.54 -27.95
CA SER A 171 -1.36 8.91 -27.62
C SER A 171 -2.00 8.93 -26.22
N VAL A 172 -1.47 9.78 -25.32
CA VAL A 172 -2.07 10.02 -24.00
C VAL A 172 -3.35 10.84 -24.23
N SER A 173 -4.51 10.25 -23.98
CA SER A 173 -5.79 10.97 -24.11
C SER A 173 -6.06 11.77 -22.84
N GLY A 174 -6.30 13.09 -22.97
CA GLY A 174 -6.81 13.93 -21.88
C GLY A 174 -5.83 14.30 -20.77
N ALA A 175 -4.54 14.52 -21.07
CA ALA A 175 -3.54 14.85 -20.06
C ALA A 175 -3.91 16.08 -19.20
N GLY A 176 -3.73 15.98 -17.88
CA GLY A 176 -3.91 17.06 -16.91
C GLY A 176 -2.70 17.98 -16.81
N LEU A 177 -2.87 19.17 -16.24
CA LEU A 177 -1.77 20.11 -16.00
C LEU A 177 -0.74 19.48 -15.04
N HIS A 178 0.56 19.59 -15.36
CA HIS A 178 1.67 18.95 -14.61
C HIS A 178 1.58 17.41 -14.46
N SER A 179 0.88 16.73 -15.36
CA SER A 179 0.75 15.27 -15.33
C SER A 179 1.91 14.56 -16.04
N THR A 180 2.14 13.29 -15.72
CA THR A 180 3.09 12.44 -16.44
C THR A 180 2.50 11.07 -16.71
N ALA A 181 2.53 10.64 -17.97
CA ALA A 181 2.10 9.30 -18.37
C ALA A 181 3.30 8.48 -18.88
N LEU A 182 3.49 7.27 -18.35
CA LEU A 182 4.62 6.38 -18.63
C LEU A 182 4.12 5.02 -19.15
N GLY A 183 4.68 4.52 -20.25
CA GLY A 183 4.33 3.20 -20.80
C GLY A 183 3.09 3.21 -21.71
N PHE A 184 2.36 2.10 -21.77
CA PHE A 184 1.07 2.01 -22.48
C PHE A 184 -0.07 2.43 -21.53
N ALA A 185 0.07 3.57 -20.87
CA ALA A 185 -0.93 4.09 -19.95
C ALA A 185 -2.13 4.69 -20.70
N TYR A 186 -3.32 4.59 -20.10
CA TYR A 186 -4.56 5.08 -20.71
C TYR A 186 -4.69 6.60 -20.55
N ALA A 187 -4.42 7.13 -19.35
CA ALA A 187 -4.50 8.58 -19.10
C ALA A 187 -3.82 9.05 -17.79
N ALA A 188 -3.25 10.25 -17.80
CA ALA A 188 -2.91 11.01 -16.59
C ALA A 188 -3.69 12.35 -16.64
N GLN A 189 -4.98 12.32 -16.30
CA GLN A 189 -5.90 13.47 -16.49
C GLN A 189 -5.96 14.41 -15.29
N GLY A 190 -5.64 13.92 -14.09
CA GLY A 190 -5.62 14.75 -12.87
C GLY A 190 -4.49 15.78 -12.88
N TYR A 191 -4.71 16.92 -12.21
CA TYR A 191 -3.64 17.88 -11.93
C TYR A 191 -2.54 17.21 -11.10
N ALA A 192 -1.27 17.39 -11.49
CA ALA A 192 -0.10 16.82 -10.82
C ALA A 192 -0.21 15.29 -10.59
N SER A 193 -0.72 14.55 -11.58
CA SER A 193 -0.92 13.11 -11.52
C SER A 193 0.15 12.31 -12.27
N ILE A 194 0.33 11.04 -11.92
CA ILE A 194 1.23 10.11 -12.61
C ILE A 194 0.48 8.83 -12.95
N SER A 195 0.47 8.44 -14.24
CA SER A 195 -0.02 7.13 -14.68
C SER A 195 1.12 6.33 -15.29
N GLY A 196 1.28 5.05 -14.94
CA GLY A 196 2.40 4.23 -15.37
C GLY A 196 2.03 2.79 -15.73
N GLY A 197 2.75 2.21 -16.68
CA GLY A 197 2.66 0.77 -17.00
C GLY A 197 1.69 0.47 -18.14
N TYR A 198 0.78 -0.51 -17.97
CA TYR A 198 -0.18 -0.92 -18.99
C TYR A 198 -1.62 -0.61 -18.54
N SER A 199 -2.33 0.22 -19.31
CA SER A 199 -3.75 0.61 -19.09
C SER A 199 -4.05 1.23 -17.72
N ALA A 200 -3.10 1.95 -17.12
CA ALA A 200 -3.31 2.74 -15.91
C ALA A 200 -3.90 4.13 -16.24
N GLY A 201 -4.87 4.58 -15.43
CA GLY A 201 -5.52 5.88 -15.52
C GLY A 201 -5.51 6.63 -14.19
N ALA A 202 -4.77 7.74 -14.12
CA ALA A 202 -4.80 8.68 -13.01
C ALA A 202 -5.76 9.84 -13.37
N LEU A 203 -7.05 9.64 -13.10
CA LEU A 203 -8.14 10.51 -13.53
C LEU A 203 -8.41 11.66 -12.54
N HIS A 204 -7.89 11.58 -11.32
CA HIS A 204 -8.09 12.60 -10.27
C HIS A 204 -6.76 13.25 -9.83
N ASP A 205 -6.86 14.45 -9.26
CA ASP A 205 -5.72 15.26 -8.86
C ASP A 205 -4.82 14.56 -7.83
N GLY A 206 -3.51 14.69 -8.01
CA GLY A 206 -2.50 14.18 -7.07
C GLY A 206 -2.38 12.66 -6.99
N SER A 207 -3.05 11.92 -7.87
CA SER A 207 -3.00 10.46 -7.88
C SER A 207 -1.80 9.89 -8.63
N ILE A 208 -1.34 8.74 -8.16
CA ILE A 208 -0.33 7.90 -8.82
C ILE A 208 -0.96 6.52 -9.07
N VAL A 209 -1.09 6.13 -10.33
CA VAL A 209 -1.70 4.85 -10.73
C VAL A 209 -0.72 4.05 -11.58
N TRP A 210 -0.42 2.82 -11.18
CA TRP A 210 0.51 1.92 -11.86
C TRP A 210 -0.12 0.57 -12.16
N GLY A 211 0.03 0.09 -13.40
CA GLY A 211 -0.52 -1.20 -13.85
C GLY A 211 0.50 -2.09 -14.54
N ASP A 212 0.50 -3.39 -14.24
CA ASP A 212 1.19 -4.39 -15.07
C ASP A 212 0.33 -4.82 -16.27
N LYS A 213 0.87 -5.67 -17.15
CA LYS A 213 0.11 -6.18 -18.30
C LYS A 213 -0.90 -7.23 -17.81
N PRO A 214 -2.21 -6.97 -17.82
CA PRO A 214 -3.20 -7.92 -17.33
C PRO A 214 -3.38 -9.07 -18.34
N SER A 215 -3.83 -10.23 -17.85
CA SER A 215 -4.22 -11.37 -18.70
C SER A 215 -5.50 -11.11 -19.50
N THR A 216 -6.28 -10.09 -19.10
CA THR A 216 -7.51 -9.62 -19.74
C THR A 216 -7.51 -8.10 -19.82
N ALA A 217 -8.01 -7.52 -20.91
CA ALA A 217 -7.95 -6.07 -21.15
C ALA A 217 -8.87 -5.29 -20.19
N HIS A 218 -8.36 -4.90 -19.03
CA HIS A 218 -9.04 -4.02 -18.08
C HIS A 218 -8.13 -2.85 -17.69
N GLU A 219 -8.74 -1.66 -17.62
CA GLU A 219 -8.10 -0.43 -17.17
C GLU A 219 -8.10 -0.37 -15.64
N ILE A 220 -7.02 0.14 -15.06
CA ILE A 220 -6.91 0.41 -13.62
C ILE A 220 -7.03 1.91 -13.44
N ASN A 221 -8.02 2.37 -12.68
CA ASN A 221 -8.26 3.78 -12.47
C ASN A 221 -8.31 4.13 -10.99
N ASP A 222 -7.96 5.36 -10.66
CA ASP A 222 -8.32 5.98 -9.39
C ASP A 222 -9.80 6.35 -9.34
N SER A 223 -10.30 6.54 -8.12
CA SER A 223 -11.71 6.81 -7.80
C SER A 223 -11.91 8.14 -7.07
N ALA A 224 -10.82 8.75 -6.60
CA ALA A 224 -10.80 10.04 -5.92
C ALA A 224 -9.38 10.63 -5.99
N ALA A 225 -9.25 11.92 -5.64
CA ALA A 225 -7.96 12.60 -5.59
C ALA A 225 -7.01 12.00 -4.53
N ASN A 226 -5.70 12.15 -4.78
CA ASN A 226 -4.60 11.77 -3.90
C ASN A 226 -4.51 10.27 -3.59
N GLN A 227 -4.79 9.41 -4.57
CA GLN A 227 -4.68 7.96 -4.40
C GLN A 227 -3.35 7.40 -4.94
N PHE A 228 -2.82 6.38 -4.28
CA PHE A 228 -1.71 5.57 -4.81
C PHE A 228 -2.23 4.15 -5.08
N ILE A 229 -2.30 3.79 -6.36
CA ILE A 229 -2.89 2.52 -6.82
C ILE A 229 -1.85 1.75 -7.62
N VAL A 230 -1.64 0.48 -7.27
CA VAL A 230 -0.73 -0.42 -7.98
C VAL A 230 -1.44 -1.73 -8.26
N GLN A 231 -1.59 -2.10 -9.53
CA GLN A 231 -1.92 -3.47 -9.94
C GLN A 231 -0.64 -4.16 -10.42
N ALA A 232 -0.31 -5.28 -9.79
CA ALA A 232 0.79 -6.15 -10.21
C ALA A 232 0.41 -7.61 -9.96
N ASN A 233 0.23 -8.41 -11.02
CA ASN A 233 -0.16 -9.83 -10.92
C ASN A 233 0.87 -10.68 -10.17
N GLY A 234 2.14 -10.28 -10.20
CA GLY A 234 3.23 -10.90 -9.46
C GLY A 234 3.52 -10.27 -8.09
N GLY A 235 2.59 -9.46 -7.54
CA GLY A 235 2.73 -8.82 -6.23
C GLY A 235 3.45 -7.47 -6.24
N VAL A 236 3.44 -6.82 -5.07
CA VAL A 236 4.00 -5.47 -4.85
C VAL A 236 5.02 -5.51 -3.72
N GLY A 237 6.25 -5.06 -4.01
CA GLY A 237 7.32 -4.95 -3.01
C GLY A 237 7.48 -3.51 -2.51
N ILE A 238 7.50 -3.32 -1.19
CA ILE A 238 7.86 -2.05 -0.54
C ILE A 238 9.02 -2.32 0.42
N ASN A 239 10.15 -1.64 0.21
CA ASN A 239 11.37 -1.80 1.03
C ASN A 239 11.88 -3.25 1.10
N THR A 240 11.70 -4.05 0.03
CA THR A 240 12.07 -5.47 0.01
C THR A 240 13.58 -5.69 -0.04
N SER A 241 14.18 -6.25 1.02
CA SER A 241 15.57 -6.74 1.04
C SER A 241 15.62 -8.25 0.78
N HIS A 242 15.29 -8.71 -0.43
CA HIS A 242 15.23 -10.15 -0.73
C HIS A 242 16.51 -10.76 -1.35
N ALA A 243 17.54 -9.94 -1.61
CA ALA A 243 18.96 -10.25 -1.85
C ALA A 243 19.64 -8.90 -2.18
N GLU A 244 20.97 -8.75 -2.03
CA GLU A 244 21.67 -7.60 -2.65
C GLU A 244 21.35 -7.60 -4.16
N GLY A 245 20.60 -6.59 -4.63
CA GLY A 245 20.17 -6.46 -6.03
C GLY A 245 18.77 -6.96 -6.39
N GLY A 246 17.97 -7.51 -5.46
CA GLY A 246 16.52 -7.72 -5.65
C GLY A 246 16.11 -8.75 -6.73
N THR A 247 16.83 -9.87 -6.86
CA THR A 247 16.65 -10.83 -7.97
C THR A 247 15.62 -11.94 -7.74
N ALA A 248 15.07 -12.09 -6.54
CA ALA A 248 14.03 -13.07 -6.26
C ALA A 248 12.65 -12.58 -6.75
N PRO A 249 11.85 -13.41 -7.44
CA PRO A 249 10.51 -13.01 -7.87
C PRO A 249 9.61 -12.76 -6.66
N LEU A 250 8.86 -11.65 -6.69
CA LEU A 250 7.73 -11.43 -5.80
C LEU A 250 6.66 -12.49 -6.10
N ASP A 251 5.96 -12.97 -5.08
CA ASP A 251 4.75 -13.79 -5.24
C ASP A 251 3.52 -12.87 -5.27
N ALA A 252 2.30 -13.41 -5.43
CA ALA A 252 1.07 -12.61 -5.54
C ALA A 252 0.68 -11.82 -4.26
N THR A 253 1.59 -11.63 -3.31
CA THR A 253 1.36 -10.91 -2.06
C THR A 253 2.06 -9.55 -2.03
N MET A 254 1.61 -8.67 -1.13
CA MET A 254 2.31 -7.43 -0.82
C MET A 254 3.40 -7.73 0.21
N THR A 255 4.67 -7.53 -0.18
CA THR A 255 5.82 -7.76 0.70
C THR A 255 6.34 -6.44 1.23
N VAL A 256 6.31 -6.25 2.55
CA VAL A 256 6.99 -5.14 3.25
C VAL A 256 8.18 -5.72 3.99
N ALA A 257 9.39 -5.63 3.43
CA ALA A 257 10.57 -6.05 4.19
C ALA A 257 11.08 -4.90 5.08
N LEU A 258 11.64 -5.27 6.22
CA LEU A 258 12.12 -4.34 7.22
C LEU A 258 13.64 -4.34 7.19
N PRO A 259 14.30 -3.18 7.37
CA PRO A 259 15.75 -3.10 7.30
C PRO A 259 16.38 -4.01 8.37
N SER A 260 17.31 -4.88 7.95
CA SER A 260 18.07 -5.74 8.84
C SER A 260 19.08 -4.92 9.65
N SER A 261 18.64 -4.26 10.72
CA SER A 261 19.56 -3.80 11.77
C SER A 261 19.51 -4.78 12.93
N ALA A 262 20.69 -5.28 13.31
CA ALA A 262 20.91 -6.45 14.19
C ALA A 262 20.39 -6.33 15.63
N THR A 263 19.58 -5.32 15.97
CA THR A 263 19.08 -5.10 17.33
C THR A 263 17.69 -4.43 17.41
N GLY A 264 17.00 -4.20 16.29
CA GLY A 264 15.70 -3.51 16.30
C GLY A 264 14.53 -4.45 16.08
N THR A 265 13.58 -4.48 17.03
CA THR A 265 12.24 -5.04 16.77
C THR A 265 11.63 -4.22 15.64
N ALA A 266 11.46 -4.83 14.46
CA ALA A 266 10.85 -4.15 13.34
C ALA A 266 9.34 -4.40 13.37
N LEU A 267 8.56 -3.34 13.61
CA LEU A 267 7.11 -3.39 13.65
C LEU A 267 6.57 -2.96 12.28
N ALA A 268 6.05 -3.91 11.49
CA ALA A 268 5.17 -3.60 10.38
C ALA A 268 3.72 -3.62 10.88
N SER A 269 3.06 -2.46 10.93
CA SER A 269 1.64 -2.37 11.27
C SER A 269 0.82 -2.07 10.02
N ILE A 270 -0.05 -2.99 9.62
CA ILE A 270 -1.01 -2.78 8.53
C ILE A 270 -2.35 -2.38 9.17
N LYS A 271 -2.74 -1.10 9.02
CA LYS A 271 -4.04 -0.60 9.50
C LYS A 271 -5.08 -0.71 8.38
N LEU A 272 -5.91 -1.73 8.43
CA LEU A 272 -7.07 -1.89 7.54
C LEU A 272 -8.29 -1.23 8.20
N ARG A 273 -8.90 -0.23 7.54
CA ARG A 273 -10.16 0.38 7.98
C ARG A 273 -11.28 -0.12 7.07
N GLY A 274 -12.21 -0.91 7.60
CA GLY A 274 -13.50 -1.15 6.94
C GLY A 274 -14.40 0.07 7.13
N THR A 275 -14.97 0.59 6.05
CA THR A 275 -15.85 1.77 6.07
C THR A 275 -17.33 1.44 6.29
N GLU A 276 -17.72 0.16 6.34
CA GLU A 276 -19.11 -0.24 6.58
C GLU A 276 -19.21 -1.41 7.56
N SER A 277 -20.40 -1.54 8.15
CA SER A 277 -20.85 -2.53 9.15
C SER A 277 -20.83 -3.98 8.64
N THR A 278 -19.73 -4.42 8.04
CA THR A 278 -19.46 -5.80 7.66
C THR A 278 -18.05 -6.16 8.09
N THR A 279 -17.95 -7.28 8.78
CA THR A 279 -16.75 -7.89 9.35
C THR A 279 -15.55 -7.79 8.40
N THR A 280 -14.56 -6.97 8.75
CA THR A 280 -13.25 -7.01 8.08
C THR A 280 -12.51 -8.24 8.59
N ALA A 281 -12.62 -9.36 7.86
CA ALA A 281 -11.86 -10.57 8.19
C ALA A 281 -10.43 -10.44 7.64
N VAL A 282 -9.45 -10.32 8.55
CA VAL A 282 -8.03 -10.35 8.20
C VAL A 282 -7.54 -11.78 8.31
N THR A 283 -7.48 -12.48 7.18
CA THR A 283 -6.87 -13.82 7.10
C THR A 283 -5.38 -13.66 6.90
N PHE A 284 -4.59 -13.84 7.97
CA PHE A 284 -3.15 -13.98 7.84
C PHE A 284 -2.86 -15.41 7.35
N GLY A 285 -2.59 -15.57 6.05
CA GLY A 285 -2.11 -16.84 5.50
C GLY A 285 -0.71 -17.13 6.03
N GLY A 286 -0.56 -18.15 6.88
CA GLY A 286 0.73 -18.70 7.31
C GLY A 286 1.71 -17.69 7.91
N LEU A 287 1.59 -17.41 9.22
CA LEU A 287 2.69 -16.79 9.97
C LEU A 287 3.73 -17.87 10.30
N GLU A 288 4.70 -18.07 9.41
CA GLU A 288 5.88 -18.90 9.70
C GLU A 288 6.87 -18.09 10.54
N ASN A 289 6.92 -18.40 11.84
CA ASN A 289 7.92 -17.84 12.74
C ASN A 289 9.27 -18.54 12.52
N LEU A 290 10.22 -17.85 11.88
CA LEU A 290 11.59 -18.33 11.68
C LEU A 290 12.49 -18.16 12.93
N LEU A 291 11.99 -17.54 13.99
CA LEU A 291 12.70 -17.38 15.27
C LEU A 291 12.19 -18.41 16.28
N GLY A 292 13.13 -19.18 16.84
CA GLY A 292 12.89 -20.32 17.73
C GLY A 292 11.91 -20.05 18.89
N SER A 293 11.29 -21.13 19.35
CA SER A 293 10.33 -21.27 20.47
C SER A 293 10.16 -20.04 21.38
N GLY A 294 8.98 -19.39 21.33
CA GLY A 294 8.53 -18.47 22.39
C GLY A 294 7.83 -17.17 21.97
N HIS A 295 7.78 -16.82 20.69
CA HIS A 295 7.16 -15.57 20.24
C HIS A 295 5.68 -15.71 19.88
N PRO A 296 4.84 -14.67 20.10
CA PRO A 296 3.44 -14.68 19.71
C PRO A 296 3.30 -14.82 18.20
N LEU A 297 2.45 -15.75 17.74
CA LEU A 297 2.19 -15.99 16.32
C LEU A 297 1.29 -14.91 15.72
N LEU A 298 0.38 -14.34 16.52
CA LEU A 298 -0.55 -13.30 16.10
C LEU A 298 -1.00 -12.48 17.32
N SER A 299 -0.92 -11.16 17.22
CA SER A 299 -1.48 -10.20 18.19
C SER A 299 -2.54 -9.37 17.47
N ILE A 300 -3.80 -9.53 17.88
CA ILE A 300 -4.92 -8.71 17.41
C ILE A 300 -5.22 -7.69 18.49
N VAL A 301 -5.18 -6.40 18.13
CA VAL A 301 -5.60 -5.32 19.02
C VAL A 301 -6.86 -4.68 18.43
N GLY A 302 -8.00 -4.94 19.06
CA GLY A 302 -9.25 -4.24 18.76
C GLY A 302 -9.28 -2.88 19.44
N HIS A 303 -9.75 -1.84 18.75
CA HIS A 303 -10.00 -0.51 19.31
C HIS A 303 -11.46 -0.14 19.06
N ASN A 304 -12.12 0.39 20.09
CA ASN A 304 -13.38 1.12 19.91
C ASN A 304 -13.09 2.55 19.40
N ALA A 305 -14.13 3.25 18.94
CA ALA A 305 -14.02 4.59 18.33
C ALA A 305 -13.39 5.66 19.25
N ASP A 306 -13.37 5.41 20.56
CA ASP A 306 -12.84 6.26 21.62
C ASP A 306 -11.44 5.83 22.15
N ASP A 307 -10.87 4.73 21.64
CA ASP A 307 -9.53 4.22 22.01
C ASP A 307 -9.34 3.87 23.51
N THR A 308 -10.43 3.76 24.28
CA THR A 308 -10.37 3.47 25.72
C THR A 308 -10.47 1.98 26.07
N ASP A 309 -11.05 1.17 25.19
CA ASP A 309 -11.14 -0.29 25.37
C ASP A 309 -10.20 -1.02 24.41
N ARG A 310 -9.29 -1.82 24.99
CA ARG A 310 -8.35 -2.66 24.24
C ARG A 310 -8.60 -4.13 24.54
N THR A 311 -8.95 -4.88 23.48
CA THR A 311 -8.94 -6.34 23.52
C THR A 311 -7.64 -6.81 22.90
N TYR A 312 -6.79 -7.47 23.69
CA TYR A 312 -5.63 -8.18 23.21
C TYR A 312 -5.94 -9.66 23.11
N ALA A 313 -5.94 -10.20 21.89
CA ALA A 313 -5.95 -11.64 21.65
C ALA A 313 -4.58 -12.06 21.12
N THR A 314 -3.86 -12.84 21.91
CA THR A 314 -2.55 -13.39 21.56
C THR A 314 -2.67 -14.88 21.35
N PHE A 315 -2.33 -15.34 20.14
CA PHE A 315 -2.24 -16.75 19.81
C PHE A 315 -0.77 -17.16 19.83
N THR A 316 -0.45 -18.17 20.63
CA THR A 316 0.86 -18.83 20.67
C THR A 316 0.68 -20.29 20.26
N GLN A 317 1.77 -21.02 20.02
CA GLN A 317 1.71 -22.42 19.55
C GLN A 317 0.73 -23.31 20.35
N ASN A 318 0.62 -23.13 21.67
CA ASN A 318 -0.21 -23.97 22.54
C ASN A 318 -1.15 -23.19 23.46
N ARG A 319 -1.30 -21.87 23.30
CA ARG A 319 -2.14 -21.04 24.19
C ARG A 319 -2.83 -19.91 23.45
N VAL A 320 -4.05 -19.62 23.88
CA VAL A 320 -4.79 -18.40 23.57
C VAL A 320 -4.81 -17.53 24.83
N SER A 321 -4.28 -16.32 24.74
CA SER A 321 -4.37 -15.32 25.82
C SER A 321 -5.33 -14.22 25.39
N LEU A 322 -6.36 -13.98 26.20
CA LEU A 322 -7.31 -12.89 26.03
C LEU A 322 -7.06 -11.92 27.19
N LEU A 323 -6.59 -10.71 26.92
CA LEU A 323 -6.41 -9.67 27.93
C LEU A 323 -7.38 -8.53 27.63
N GLY A 324 -8.37 -8.34 28.51
CA GLY A 324 -9.17 -7.13 28.53
C GLY A 324 -8.50 -6.07 29.40
N SER A 325 -8.50 -4.81 28.98
CA SER A 325 -7.91 -3.71 29.77
C SER A 325 -8.82 -3.16 30.88
N THR A 326 -9.88 -3.88 31.27
CA THR A 326 -10.90 -3.37 32.20
C THR A 326 -11.09 -4.26 33.43
N THR A 327 -11.74 -3.69 34.45
CA THR A 327 -12.07 -4.22 35.78
C THR A 327 -12.96 -5.49 35.79
N ALA A 328 -13.20 -6.14 34.65
CA ALA A 328 -14.19 -7.22 34.46
C ALA A 328 -13.61 -8.66 34.47
N GLY A 329 -12.33 -8.84 34.80
CA GLY A 329 -11.67 -10.16 34.89
C GLY A 329 -10.83 -10.51 33.65
N ALA A 330 -10.00 -11.56 33.78
CA ALA A 330 -9.07 -11.98 32.73
C ALA A 330 -9.76 -12.74 31.58
N PHE A 331 -10.93 -13.32 31.84
CA PHE A 331 -11.78 -13.96 30.84
C PHE A 331 -13.23 -13.89 31.31
N SER A 332 -14.09 -13.23 30.54
CA SER A 332 -15.52 -13.09 30.81
C SER A 332 -16.34 -13.81 29.74
N VAL A 333 -17.35 -14.58 30.15
CA VAL A 333 -18.23 -15.29 29.22
C VAL A 333 -19.50 -14.47 28.95
N GLY A 334 -19.66 -14.01 27.72
CA GLY A 334 -20.76 -13.15 27.26
C GLY A 334 -20.28 -11.83 26.63
N SER A 335 -21.15 -11.17 25.86
CA SER A 335 -20.77 -10.03 25.00
C SER A 335 -21.05 -8.65 25.57
N ASP A 336 -21.89 -8.51 26.61
CA ASP A 336 -22.19 -7.23 27.25
C ASP A 336 -22.80 -7.40 28.67
N ALA A 337 -23.03 -6.29 29.38
CA ALA A 337 -23.61 -6.24 30.73
C ALA A 337 -25.07 -6.75 30.85
N SER A 338 -25.71 -7.08 29.72
CA SER A 338 -27.07 -7.60 29.63
C SER A 338 -27.16 -9.03 29.07
N SER A 339 -26.12 -9.52 28.38
CA SER A 339 -26.05 -10.85 27.76
C SER A 339 -24.96 -11.76 28.37
N GLY A 340 -24.06 -11.21 29.19
CA GLY A 340 -23.14 -11.99 30.00
C GLY A 340 -23.85 -12.56 31.21
N ASN A 341 -23.77 -13.88 31.37
CA ASN A 341 -24.28 -14.57 32.55
C ASN A 341 -23.60 -14.12 33.86
N GLY A 342 -22.57 -13.26 33.80
CA GLY A 342 -21.87 -12.64 34.91
C GLY A 342 -20.67 -13.45 35.42
N ALA A 343 -20.36 -14.59 34.79
CA ALA A 343 -19.26 -15.45 35.21
C ALA A 343 -17.93 -15.00 34.59
N TYR A 344 -16.86 -15.06 35.39
CA TYR A 344 -15.55 -14.58 34.97
C TYR A 344 -14.40 -15.32 35.65
N LEU A 345 -13.24 -15.32 35.01
CA LEU A 345 -11.97 -15.70 35.61
C LEU A 345 -11.38 -14.48 36.32
N THR A 346 -11.18 -14.59 37.64
CA THR A 346 -10.50 -13.55 38.42
C THR A 346 -9.07 -13.33 37.94
N THR A 347 -8.49 -12.18 38.25
CA THR A 347 -7.05 -11.91 38.01
C THR A 347 -6.14 -12.96 38.65
N GLY A 348 -6.56 -13.57 39.75
CA GLY A 348 -5.83 -14.66 40.42
C GLY A 348 -6.00 -16.04 39.78
N GLY A 349 -6.77 -16.18 38.70
CA GLY A 349 -6.99 -17.45 38.00
C GLY A 349 -8.09 -18.33 38.56
N THR A 350 -8.92 -17.82 39.48
CA THR A 350 -10.09 -18.55 40.01
C THR A 350 -11.33 -18.27 39.16
N TRP A 351 -11.99 -19.32 38.67
CA TRP A 351 -13.30 -19.21 38.03
C TRP A 351 -14.36 -18.78 39.04
N THR A 352 -15.12 -17.74 38.70
CA THR A 352 -16.19 -17.18 39.55
C THR A 352 -17.52 -17.33 38.84
N ASN A 353 -18.37 -18.20 39.39
CA ASN A 353 -19.75 -18.37 38.93
C ASN A 353 -20.59 -17.13 39.27
N ALA A 354 -21.52 -16.76 38.40
CA ALA A 354 -22.50 -15.73 38.69
C ALA A 354 -23.67 -16.28 39.50
N SER A 355 -24.05 -15.58 40.57
CA SER A 355 -25.13 -16.03 41.44
C SER A 355 -25.87 -14.89 42.14
N SER A 356 -26.23 -13.84 41.39
CA SER A 356 -27.07 -12.75 41.88
C SER A 356 -28.56 -13.09 41.75
N ARG A 357 -29.40 -12.53 42.64
CA ARG A 357 -30.87 -12.53 42.48
C ARG A 357 -31.31 -11.80 41.21
N SER A 358 -30.52 -10.86 40.70
CA SER A 358 -30.79 -10.20 39.42
C SER A 358 -30.63 -11.12 38.21
N PHE A 359 -29.93 -12.25 38.36
CA PHE A 359 -29.70 -13.23 37.28
C PHE A 359 -30.57 -14.49 37.42
N LYS A 360 -31.37 -14.59 38.48
CA LYS A 360 -32.11 -15.79 38.85
C LYS A 360 -33.56 -15.43 39.15
N ASP A 361 -34.48 -16.28 38.73
CA ASP A 361 -35.90 -16.18 39.02
C ASP A 361 -36.47 -17.57 39.36
N GLY A 362 -37.74 -17.67 39.73
CA GLY A 362 -38.42 -18.95 40.00
C GLY A 362 -37.98 -19.61 41.30
N PHE A 363 -37.64 -18.84 42.33
CA PHE A 363 -37.17 -19.37 43.61
C PHE A 363 -38.23 -20.27 44.28
N ALA A 364 -37.84 -21.52 44.58
CA ALA A 364 -38.66 -22.48 45.31
C ALA A 364 -37.89 -23.08 46.49
N ALA A 365 -38.61 -23.45 47.55
CA ALA A 365 -38.02 -24.15 48.69
C ALA A 365 -37.69 -25.62 48.31
N VAL A 366 -36.60 -26.13 48.87
CA VAL A 366 -36.11 -27.49 48.60
C VAL A 366 -36.35 -28.39 49.81
N ASN A 367 -36.79 -29.63 49.56
CA ASN A 367 -36.84 -30.67 50.60
C ASN A 367 -35.42 -31.19 50.90
N VAL A 368 -34.76 -30.57 51.88
CA VAL A 368 -33.35 -30.85 52.23
C VAL A 368 -33.11 -32.29 52.71
N GLU A 369 -34.08 -32.93 53.37
CA GLU A 369 -33.97 -34.34 53.79
C GLU A 369 -34.04 -35.27 52.60
N GLY A 370 -34.97 -35.02 51.67
CA GLY A 370 -35.06 -35.77 50.42
C GLY A 370 -33.84 -35.59 49.52
N VAL A 371 -33.22 -34.40 49.50
CA VAL A 371 -31.96 -34.17 48.80
C VAL A 371 -30.81 -34.96 49.45
N LEU A 372 -30.72 -34.98 50.79
CA LEU A 372 -29.74 -35.81 51.50
C LEU A 372 -29.90 -37.29 51.15
N GLU A 373 -31.12 -37.82 51.18
CA GLU A 373 -31.39 -39.22 50.85
C GLU A 373 -30.92 -39.58 49.43
N LYS A 374 -31.25 -38.73 48.46
CA LYS A 374 -30.78 -38.88 47.07
C LYS A 374 -29.27 -38.79 46.95
N LEU A 375 -28.63 -37.84 47.63
CA LEU A 375 -27.18 -37.67 47.60
C LEU A 375 -26.45 -38.86 48.23
N VAL A 376 -26.94 -39.39 49.34
CA VAL A 376 -26.37 -40.60 49.99
C VAL A 376 -26.49 -41.83 49.08
N ALA A 377 -27.53 -41.90 48.25
CA ALA A 377 -27.70 -42.97 47.27
C ALA A 377 -26.93 -42.75 45.96
N LEU A 378 -26.39 -41.56 45.71
CA LEU A 378 -25.70 -41.21 44.47
C LEU A 378 -24.32 -41.89 44.40
N PRO A 379 -24.00 -42.65 43.34
CA PRO A 379 -22.67 -43.23 43.18
C PRO A 379 -21.59 -42.16 43.03
N VAL A 380 -20.56 -42.21 43.88
CA VAL A 380 -19.32 -41.44 43.72
C VAL A 380 -18.20 -42.41 43.35
N GLN A 381 -17.58 -42.20 42.20
CA GLN A 381 -16.59 -43.11 41.64
C GLN A 381 -15.33 -42.34 41.24
N THR A 382 -14.22 -43.07 41.09
CA THR A 382 -13.01 -42.52 40.49
C THR A 382 -12.92 -42.90 39.03
N TRP A 383 -12.37 -42.00 38.21
CA TRP A 383 -12.35 -42.16 36.75
C TRP A 383 -11.21 -41.36 36.10
N PHE A 384 -10.93 -41.68 34.84
CA PHE A 384 -10.00 -40.96 33.98
C PHE A 384 -10.72 -40.49 32.71
N TYR A 385 -10.34 -39.34 32.17
CA TYR A 385 -10.77 -38.97 30.82
C TYR A 385 -10.12 -39.87 29.78
N LYS A 386 -10.93 -40.41 28.84
CA LYS A 386 -10.50 -41.40 27.85
C LYS A 386 -9.30 -40.96 26.99
N GLN A 387 -9.16 -39.66 26.70
CA GLN A 387 -8.11 -39.08 25.86
C GLN A 387 -7.11 -38.21 26.64
N ALA A 388 -7.25 -38.12 27.96
CA ALA A 388 -6.43 -37.26 28.81
C ALA A 388 -6.06 -37.97 30.12
N HIS A 389 -5.74 -39.26 30.03
CA HIS A 389 -5.37 -40.08 31.19
C HIS A 389 -4.14 -39.52 31.95
N ALA A 390 -3.32 -38.71 31.27
CA ALA A 390 -2.18 -37.99 31.87
C ALA A 390 -2.59 -36.85 32.82
N GLU A 391 -3.83 -36.35 32.76
CA GLU A 391 -4.37 -35.37 33.72
C GLU A 391 -4.55 -35.96 35.12
N GLY A 392 -4.58 -37.30 35.22
CA GLY A 392 -4.64 -38.03 36.49
C GLY A 392 -6.02 -38.56 36.83
N LEU A 393 -6.13 -39.13 38.03
CA LEU A 393 -7.35 -39.74 38.53
C LEU A 393 -8.29 -38.65 39.08
N HIS A 394 -9.52 -38.65 38.62
CA HIS A 394 -10.58 -37.77 39.11
C HIS A 394 -11.56 -38.56 39.99
N MET A 395 -12.37 -37.85 40.77
CA MET A 395 -13.41 -38.42 41.62
C MET A 395 -14.66 -37.56 41.54
N GLY A 396 -15.83 -38.19 41.43
CA GLY A 396 -17.11 -37.49 41.43
C GLY A 396 -18.25 -38.39 40.98
N PRO A 397 -19.49 -37.88 40.97
CA PRO A 397 -20.60 -38.55 40.32
C PRO A 397 -20.45 -38.52 38.80
N VAL A 398 -21.13 -39.46 38.15
CA VAL A 398 -21.33 -39.43 36.69
C VAL A 398 -22.53 -38.51 36.40
N ALA A 399 -22.46 -37.73 35.32
CA ALA A 399 -23.46 -36.71 35.00
C ALA A 399 -24.87 -37.28 34.82
N GLU A 400 -24.98 -38.44 34.16
CA GLU A 400 -26.25 -39.12 33.92
C GLU A 400 -26.92 -39.54 35.24
N ASP A 401 -26.15 -40.06 36.19
CA ASP A 401 -26.65 -40.44 37.51
C ASP A 401 -27.10 -39.21 38.32
N PHE A 402 -26.31 -38.13 38.26
CA PHE A 402 -26.64 -36.87 38.93
C PHE A 402 -27.93 -36.25 38.37
N ALA A 403 -28.05 -36.17 37.03
CA ALA A 403 -29.24 -35.69 36.36
C ALA A 403 -30.45 -36.57 36.67
N GLY A 404 -30.30 -37.90 36.69
CA GLY A 404 -31.36 -38.84 37.07
C GLY A 404 -31.85 -38.66 38.51
N ALA A 405 -30.94 -38.35 39.45
CA ALA A 405 -31.28 -38.15 40.85
C ALA A 405 -31.97 -36.79 41.12
N PHE A 406 -31.45 -35.70 40.55
CA PHE A 406 -31.83 -34.34 40.92
C PHE A 406 -32.60 -33.57 39.84
N GLY A 407 -32.48 -33.94 38.57
CA GLY A 407 -33.12 -33.23 37.46
C GLY A 407 -32.61 -31.80 37.27
N LEU A 408 -31.34 -31.54 37.60
CA LEU A 408 -30.68 -30.24 37.45
C LEU A 408 -29.77 -30.25 36.21
N GLY A 409 -29.56 -29.07 35.61
CA GLY A 409 -28.79 -28.91 34.37
C GLY A 409 -29.66 -28.89 33.11
N ASN A 410 -29.01 -28.67 31.96
CA ASN A 410 -29.68 -28.58 30.65
C ASN A 410 -29.63 -29.90 29.86
N ASP A 411 -28.77 -30.85 30.26
CA ASP A 411 -28.63 -32.18 29.67
C ASP A 411 -28.14 -33.19 30.72
N ASP A 412 -28.00 -34.46 30.33
CA ASP A 412 -27.55 -35.57 31.19
C ASP A 412 -26.02 -35.84 31.08
N LYS A 413 -25.26 -35.00 30.36
CA LYS A 413 -23.82 -35.22 30.08
C LYS A 413 -22.91 -34.25 30.82
N HIS A 414 -23.46 -33.18 31.38
CA HIS A 414 -22.69 -32.15 32.07
C HIS A 414 -23.27 -31.87 33.46
N VAL A 415 -22.37 -31.69 34.43
CA VAL A 415 -22.73 -31.24 35.77
C VAL A 415 -22.24 -29.81 35.95
N GLY A 416 -23.14 -28.88 36.23
CA GLY A 416 -22.78 -27.52 36.62
C GLY A 416 -22.18 -27.51 38.02
N THR A 417 -21.01 -26.88 38.20
CA THR A 417 -20.36 -26.77 39.52
C THR A 417 -21.25 -26.05 40.56
N VAL A 418 -22.13 -25.15 40.08
CA VAL A 418 -23.12 -24.46 40.94
C VAL A 418 -24.22 -25.40 41.43
N ASP A 419 -24.64 -26.37 40.60
CA ASP A 419 -25.68 -27.33 40.94
C ASP A 419 -25.16 -28.38 41.91
N GLU A 420 -23.95 -28.90 41.67
CA GLU A 420 -23.26 -29.81 42.60
C GLU A 420 -23.09 -29.17 43.99
N SER A 421 -22.63 -27.92 44.03
CA SER A 421 -22.50 -27.16 45.29
C SER A 421 -23.86 -26.93 45.97
N GLY A 422 -24.89 -26.60 45.19
CA GLY A 422 -26.25 -26.41 45.70
C GLY A 422 -26.84 -27.67 46.34
N VAL A 423 -26.66 -28.82 45.69
CA VAL A 423 -27.05 -30.15 46.23
C VAL A 423 -26.29 -30.43 47.52
N ALA A 424 -24.98 -30.19 47.57
CA ALA A 424 -24.18 -30.38 48.77
C ALA A 424 -24.67 -29.51 49.94
N PHE A 425 -24.96 -28.22 49.71
CA PHE A 425 -25.50 -27.34 50.75
C PHE A 425 -26.86 -27.81 51.28
N ALA A 426 -27.77 -28.21 50.38
CA ALA A 426 -29.07 -28.74 50.78
C ALA A 426 -28.93 -30.05 51.56
N ALA A 427 -28.06 -30.96 51.13
CA ALA A 427 -27.81 -32.20 51.84
C ALA A 427 -27.19 -31.98 53.23
N ILE A 428 -26.26 -31.03 53.38
CA ILE A 428 -25.68 -30.65 54.69
C ILE A 428 -26.78 -30.11 55.63
N GLN A 429 -27.69 -29.28 55.12
CA GLN A 429 -28.84 -28.81 55.91
C GLN A 429 -29.76 -29.97 56.33
N GLY A 430 -30.02 -30.91 55.42
CA GLY A 430 -30.78 -32.13 55.74
C GLY A 430 -30.09 -32.99 56.78
N LEU A 431 -28.75 -33.11 56.70
CA LEU A 431 -27.96 -33.88 57.65
C LEU A 431 -28.02 -33.26 59.05
N ASN A 432 -27.88 -31.93 59.14
CA ASN A 432 -27.99 -31.21 60.41
C ASN A 432 -29.34 -31.47 61.09
N ARG A 433 -30.46 -31.38 60.35
CA ARG A 433 -31.79 -31.69 60.91
C ARG A 433 -31.89 -33.13 61.43
N LYS A 434 -31.32 -34.08 60.69
CA LYS A 434 -31.31 -35.49 61.09
C LYS A 434 -30.47 -35.72 62.35
N VAL A 435 -29.37 -34.99 62.51
CA VAL A 435 -28.54 -35.01 63.72
C VAL A 435 -29.30 -34.41 64.90
N GLU A 436 -29.84 -33.20 64.77
CA GLU A 436 -30.64 -32.54 65.83
C GLU A 436 -31.81 -33.42 66.28
N SER A 437 -32.56 -34.00 65.33
CA SER A 437 -33.67 -34.90 65.67
C SER A 437 -33.22 -36.15 66.42
N ARG A 438 -32.01 -36.67 66.16
CA ARG A 438 -31.46 -37.82 66.88
C ARG A 438 -30.98 -37.42 68.26
N ASP A 439 -30.33 -36.27 68.39
CA ASP A 439 -29.86 -35.76 69.68
C ASP A 439 -31.04 -35.52 70.62
N ASP A 440 -32.12 -34.87 70.14
CA ASP A 440 -33.35 -34.69 70.91
C ASP A 440 -33.98 -36.02 71.35
N ALA A 441 -33.92 -37.05 70.49
CA ALA A 441 -34.44 -38.37 70.81
C ALA A 441 -33.59 -39.08 71.88
N LEU A 442 -32.27 -38.99 71.75
CA LEU A 442 -31.31 -39.52 72.72
C LEU A 442 -31.42 -38.80 74.06
N GLU A 443 -31.64 -37.48 74.09
CA GLU A 443 -31.87 -36.74 75.33
C GLU A 443 -33.16 -37.17 76.04
N ARG A 444 -34.24 -37.36 75.28
CA ARG A 444 -35.52 -37.88 75.81
C ARG A 444 -35.38 -39.30 76.36
N GLU A 445 -34.64 -40.16 75.67
CA GLU A 445 -34.37 -41.53 76.13
C GLU A 445 -33.51 -41.51 77.40
N ASN A 446 -32.44 -40.71 77.43
CA ASN A 446 -31.58 -40.55 78.60
C ASN A 446 -32.36 -40.02 79.82
N ALA A 447 -33.24 -39.04 79.64
CA ALA A 447 -34.11 -38.55 80.71
C ALA A 447 -35.03 -39.67 81.25
N THR A 448 -35.58 -40.50 80.35
CA THR A 448 -36.41 -41.65 80.71
C THR A 448 -35.61 -42.72 81.45
N LEU A 449 -34.40 -43.05 80.99
CA LEU A 449 -33.53 -44.04 81.63
C LEU A 449 -33.07 -43.59 83.02
N ARG A 450 -32.71 -42.30 83.19
CA ARG A 450 -32.39 -41.72 84.51
C ARG A 450 -33.57 -41.86 85.47
N SER A 451 -34.78 -41.51 85.03
CA SER A 451 -35.99 -41.70 85.84
C SER A 451 -36.24 -43.16 86.25
N ARG A 452 -35.99 -44.12 85.34
CA ARG A 452 -36.11 -45.55 85.66
C ARG A 452 -35.05 -46.02 86.66
N LEU A 453 -33.81 -45.57 86.52
CA LEU A 453 -32.72 -45.88 87.44
C LEU A 453 -33.03 -45.35 88.85
N ASP A 454 -33.49 -44.10 88.96
CA ASP A 454 -33.89 -43.51 90.24
C ASP A 454 -35.02 -44.32 90.90
N ALA A 455 -36.02 -44.75 90.12
CA ALA A 455 -37.11 -45.58 90.62
C ALA A 455 -36.67 -46.98 91.06
N LEU A 456 -35.72 -47.60 90.35
CA LEU A 456 -35.14 -48.89 90.72
C LEU A 456 -34.29 -48.80 91.98
N ASN A 457 -33.45 -47.77 92.09
CA ASN A 457 -32.66 -47.50 93.29
C ASN A 457 -33.56 -47.30 94.52
N ALA A 458 -34.62 -46.50 94.39
CA ALA A 458 -35.60 -46.31 95.47
C ALA A 458 -36.34 -47.61 95.86
N ARG A 459 -36.50 -48.56 94.93
CA ARG A 459 -37.09 -49.88 95.21
C ARG A 459 -36.10 -50.81 95.89
N LEU A 460 -34.83 -50.78 95.49
CA LEU A 460 -33.75 -51.53 96.12
C LEU A 460 -33.58 -51.10 97.57
N GLU A 461 -33.48 -49.78 97.84
CA GLU A 461 -33.39 -49.24 99.20
C GLU A 461 -34.55 -49.73 100.09
N LYS A 462 -35.78 -49.75 99.56
CA LYS A 462 -36.95 -50.29 100.28
C LYS A 462 -36.87 -51.79 100.55
N LEU A 463 -36.22 -52.56 99.68
CA LEU A 463 -36.04 -54.00 99.86
C LEU A 463 -34.91 -54.31 100.84
N GLU A 464 -33.81 -53.57 100.78
CA GLU A 464 -32.70 -53.66 101.74
C GLU A 464 -33.18 -53.35 103.16
N GLN A 465 -33.95 -52.26 103.34
CA GLN A 465 -34.58 -51.92 104.63
C GLN A 465 -35.53 -53.01 105.15
N ARG A 466 -36.09 -53.87 104.29
CA ARG A 466 -36.96 -54.99 104.66
C ARG A 466 -36.21 -56.27 104.99
N GLY A 467 -34.95 -56.41 104.55
CA GLY A 467 -34.12 -57.59 104.83
C GLY A 467 -33.34 -57.50 106.14
N GLU A 468 -33.23 -56.29 106.72
CA GLU A 468 -32.52 -56.02 107.99
C GLU A 468 -33.45 -56.05 109.23
N GLN A 469 -34.75 -56.31 109.04
CA GLN A 469 -35.75 -56.56 110.10
C GLN A 469 -36.10 -58.05 110.16
#